data_AF-A0AB37EB01-F1
#
_entry.id   AF-A0AB37EB01-F1
#
_cell.length_a   1.000
_cell.length_b   1.000
_cell.length_c   1.000
_cell.angle_alpha   90.00
_cell.angle_beta   90.00
_cell.angle_gamma   90.00
#
_symmetry.space_group_name_H-M   'P 1'
#
loop_
_entity.id
_entity.type
_entity.pdbx_description
1 polymer ?
#
loop_
_entity_poly.entity_id
_entity_poly.type
_entity_poly.pdbx_seq_one_letter_code
_entity_poly.pdbx_strand_id
1 'polypeptide(L)'
;MRAILDRLDRRLVILLALRLKVADAMAAFKSPGTVRDPARIAAVIDHVRQLAETVDLSPDLVEALWRQLMQASAVRQARLVALHRKAGDAAAGLPVHQNSQP
;
A
#
# COMPACT_ATOMS: atom_id res chain seq x y z
N MET A 1 -12.24 30.86 -0.56
CA MET A 1 -11.15 30.18 -1.29
C MET A 1 -10.52 29.05 -0.48
N ARG A 2 -9.92 29.31 0.70
CA ARG A 2 -9.22 28.28 1.52
C ARG A 2 -10.07 27.03 1.83
N ALA A 3 -11.30 27.22 2.30
CA ALA A 3 -12.21 26.10 2.59
C ALA A 3 -12.54 25.19 1.38
N ILE A 4 -12.37 25.67 0.14
CA ILE A 4 -12.55 24.83 -1.06
C ILE A 4 -11.33 23.93 -1.25
N LEU A 5 -10.12 24.50 -1.12
CA LEU A 5 -8.86 23.75 -1.17
C LEU A 5 -8.81 22.72 -0.06
N ASP A 6 -9.14 23.09 1.19
CA ASP A 6 -9.13 22.17 2.32
C ASP A 6 -10.04 20.95 2.10
N ARG A 7 -11.20 21.16 1.44
CA ARG A 7 -12.11 20.06 1.08
C ARG A 7 -11.55 19.18 -0.03
N LEU A 8 -10.85 19.75 -1.00
CA LEU A 8 -10.19 18.99 -2.06
C LEU A 8 -9.05 18.16 -1.47
N ASP A 9 -8.20 18.77 -0.65
CA ASP A 9 -7.09 18.11 0.03
C ASP A 9 -7.57 16.95 0.89
N ARG A 10 -8.66 17.14 1.65
CA ARG A 10 -9.29 16.06 2.42
C ARG A 10 -9.71 14.89 1.52
N ARG A 11 -10.30 15.16 0.35
CA ARG A 11 -10.70 14.10 -0.59
C ARG A 11 -9.48 13.39 -1.17
N LEU A 12 -8.42 14.12 -1.52
CA LEU A 12 -7.17 13.55 -2.01
C LEU A 12 -6.55 12.61 -0.97
N VAL A 13 -6.47 13.03 0.30
CA VAL A 13 -5.93 12.18 1.39
C VAL A 13 -6.75 10.90 1.57
N ILE A 14 -8.08 10.98 1.51
CA ILE A 14 -8.96 9.81 1.61
C ILE A 14 -8.74 8.85 0.43
N LEU A 15 -8.64 9.37 -0.80
CA LEU A 15 -8.40 8.57 -2.00
C LEU A 15 -7.02 7.88 -1.95
N LEU A 16 -5.99 8.58 -1.49
CA LEU A 16 -4.66 8.01 -1.28
C LEU A 16 -4.69 6.87 -0.26
N ALA A 17 -5.40 7.05 0.86
CA ALA A 17 -5.57 5.99 1.85
C ALA A 17 -6.29 4.76 1.28
N LEU A 18 -7.32 4.96 0.44
CA LEU A 18 -8.02 3.86 -0.23
C LEU A 18 -7.10 3.12 -1.21
N ARG A 19 -6.35 3.84 -2.05
CA ARG A 19 -5.37 3.24 -2.98
C ARG A 19 -4.36 2.36 -2.24
N LEU A 20 -3.83 2.83 -1.11
CA LEU A 20 -2.89 2.05 -0.30
C LEU A 20 -3.53 0.77 0.25
N LYS A 21 -4.76 0.85 0.79
CA LYS A 21 -5.51 -0.34 1.25
C LYS A 21 -5.71 -1.37 0.14
N VAL A 22 -6.07 -0.93 -1.06
CA VAL A 22 -6.23 -1.82 -2.22
C VAL A 22 -4.89 -2.45 -2.60
N ALA A 23 -3.79 -1.68 -2.62
CA ALA A 23 -2.46 -2.19 -2.90
C ALA A 23 -2.01 -3.25 -1.86
N ASP A 24 -2.35 -3.07 -0.58
CA ASP A 24 -2.08 -4.06 0.47
C ASP A 24 -2.82 -5.37 0.23
N ALA A 25 -4.11 -5.31 -0.06
CA ALA A 25 -4.92 -6.48 -0.35
C ALA A 25 -4.34 -7.24 -1.55
N MET A 26 -4.00 -6.52 -2.62
CA MET A 26 -3.34 -7.10 -3.80
C MET A 26 -1.99 -7.75 -3.48
N ALA A 27 -1.23 -7.24 -2.52
CA ALA A 27 0.01 -7.85 -2.09
C ALA A 27 -0.19 -9.09 -1.21
N ALA A 28 -1.27 -9.15 -0.42
CA ALA A 28 -1.61 -10.35 0.34
C ALA A 28 -1.92 -11.55 -0.57
N PHE A 29 -2.46 -11.30 -1.77
CA PHE A 29 -2.70 -12.35 -2.78
C PHE A 29 -1.45 -12.76 -3.57
N LYS A 30 -0.34 -12.03 -3.49
CA LYS A 30 0.89 -12.35 -4.21
C LYS A 30 1.79 -13.21 -3.32
N SER A 31 2.24 -14.36 -3.83
CA SER A 31 3.21 -15.20 -3.12
C SER A 31 4.51 -14.44 -2.81
N PRO A 32 5.14 -14.72 -1.66
CA PRO A 32 6.41 -14.11 -1.28
C PRO A 32 7.50 -14.51 -2.29
N GLY A 33 7.83 -13.61 -3.21
CA GLY A 33 8.80 -13.84 -4.28
C GLY A 33 8.64 -12.91 -5.49
N THR A 34 7.41 -12.43 -5.76
CA THR A 34 7.12 -11.52 -6.89
C THR A 34 7.24 -10.02 -6.51
N VAL A 35 8.08 -9.70 -5.54
CA VAL A 35 8.02 -8.41 -4.80
C VAL A 35 8.66 -7.24 -5.56
N ARG A 36 9.38 -7.47 -6.66
CA ARG A 36 9.89 -6.39 -7.51
C ARG A 36 9.82 -6.80 -8.96
N ASP A 37 8.81 -6.32 -9.64
CA ASP A 37 8.70 -6.37 -11.09
C ASP A 37 8.94 -4.95 -11.62
N PRO A 38 10.17 -4.63 -12.07
CA PRO A 38 10.49 -3.33 -12.65
C PRO A 38 9.62 -2.98 -13.85
N ALA A 39 9.21 -3.98 -14.64
CA ALA A 39 8.36 -3.78 -15.80
C ALA A 39 6.94 -3.36 -15.37
N ARG A 40 6.40 -3.98 -14.32
CA ARG A 40 5.12 -3.53 -13.75
C ARG A 40 5.19 -2.12 -13.17
N ILE A 41 6.30 -1.75 -12.53
CA ILE A 41 6.47 -0.38 -12.00
C ILE A 41 6.50 0.61 -13.15
N ALA A 42 7.28 0.35 -14.20
CA ALA A 42 7.32 1.18 -15.40
C ALA A 42 5.92 1.34 -16.03
N ALA A 43 5.19 0.25 -16.23
CA ALA A 43 3.84 0.28 -16.79
C ALA A 43 2.85 1.12 -15.95
N VAL A 44 2.95 1.07 -14.62
CA VAL A 44 2.10 1.91 -13.77
C VAL A 44 2.50 3.39 -13.85
N ILE A 45 3.80 3.69 -13.94
CA ILE A 45 4.29 5.07 -14.12
C ILE A 45 3.84 5.62 -15.47
N ASP A 46 4.03 4.87 -16.56
CA ASP A 46 3.60 5.27 -17.91
C ASP A 46 2.10 5.55 -17.94
N HIS A 47 1.30 4.68 -17.32
CA HIS A 47 -0.14 4.87 -17.23
C HIS A 47 -0.54 6.16 -16.51
N VAL A 48 0.09 6.49 -15.38
CA VAL A 48 -0.26 7.73 -14.66
C VAL A 48 0.29 8.98 -15.32
N ARG A 49 1.42 8.88 -16.04
CA ARG A 49 1.91 9.97 -16.90
C ARG A 49 0.90 10.28 -18.00
N GLN A 50 0.42 9.26 -18.71
CA GLN A 50 -0.63 9.42 -19.72
C GLN A 50 -1.90 10.05 -19.12
N LEU A 51 -2.32 9.60 -17.93
CA LEU A 51 -3.47 10.19 -17.25
C LEU A 51 -3.25 11.67 -16.91
N ALA A 52 -2.03 12.05 -16.49
CA ALA A 52 -1.67 13.44 -16.21
C ALA A 52 -1.86 14.34 -17.44
N GLU A 53 -1.42 13.87 -18.61
CA GLU A 53 -1.57 14.59 -19.88
C GLU A 53 -3.06 14.83 -20.21
N THR A 54 -3.94 13.86 -19.95
CA THR A 54 -5.38 14.03 -20.24
C THR A 54 -6.09 15.09 -19.42
N VAL A 55 -5.49 15.51 -18.30
CA VAL A 55 -6.06 16.50 -17.36
C VAL A 55 -5.22 17.77 -17.25
N ASP A 56 -4.29 17.98 -18.20
CA ASP A 56 -3.37 19.12 -18.24
C ASP A 56 -2.55 19.29 -16.93
N LEU A 57 -2.09 18.15 -16.39
CA LEU A 57 -1.20 18.11 -15.24
C LEU A 57 0.19 17.64 -15.68
N SER A 58 1.25 18.24 -15.13
CA SER A 58 2.63 17.86 -15.43
C SER A 58 2.86 16.35 -15.21
N PRO A 59 3.25 15.58 -16.25
CA PRO A 59 3.54 14.15 -16.11
C PRO A 59 4.67 13.86 -15.13
N ASP A 60 5.67 14.74 -15.08
CA ASP A 60 6.83 14.60 -14.19
C ASP A 60 6.44 14.81 -12.72
N LEU A 61 5.53 15.76 -12.45
CA LEU A 61 4.95 15.93 -11.11
C LEU A 61 4.19 14.68 -10.67
N VAL A 62 3.33 14.14 -11.55
CA VAL A 62 2.54 12.94 -11.24
C VAL A 62 3.43 11.74 -11.02
N GLU A 63 4.44 11.54 -11.86
CA GLU A 63 5.43 10.47 -11.69
C GLU A 63 6.13 10.57 -10.32
N ALA A 64 6.63 11.76 -9.95
CA ALA A 64 7.33 11.97 -8.69
C ALA A 64 6.43 11.59 -7.49
N LEU A 65 5.18 12.05 -7.49
CA LEU A 65 4.20 11.71 -6.46
C LEU A 65 3.90 10.21 -6.43
N TRP A 66 3.78 9.58 -7.60
CA TRP A 66 3.47 8.15 -7.66
C TRP A 66 4.63 7.28 -7.18
N ARG A 67 5.87 7.67 -7.47
CA ARG A 67 7.08 7.01 -6.94
C ARG A 67 7.14 7.08 -5.42
N GLN A 68 6.88 8.26 -4.85
CA GLN A 68 6.79 8.41 -3.38
C GLN A 68 5.67 7.54 -2.78
N LEU A 69 4.50 7.51 -3.42
CA LEU A 69 3.36 6.73 -2.96
C LEU A 69 3.62 5.21 -3.03
N MET A 70 4.32 4.74 -4.07
CA MET A 70 4.77 3.35 -4.16
C MET A 70 5.78 2.99 -3.07
N GLN A 71 6.74 3.88 -2.79
CA GLN A 71 7.70 3.68 -1.71
C GLN A 71 6.99 3.58 -0.35
N ALA A 72 6.05 4.49 -0.07
CA ALA A 72 5.24 4.47 1.14
C ALA A 72 4.42 3.17 1.26
N SER A 73 3.83 2.71 0.15
CA SER A 73 3.11 1.43 0.08
C SER A 73 4.02 0.26 0.46
N ALA A 74 5.22 0.17 -0.12
CA ALA A 74 6.17 -0.91 0.16
C ALA A 74 6.58 -0.95 1.64
N VAL A 75 6.91 0.21 2.24
CA VAL A 75 7.25 0.31 3.67
C VAL A 75 6.08 -0.14 4.54
N ARG A 76 4.87 0.30 4.21
CA ARG A 76 3.66 -0.03 4.96
C ARG A 76 3.33 -1.54 4.87
N GLN A 77 3.47 -2.14 3.69
CA GLN A 77 3.28 -3.58 3.47
C GLN A 77 4.29 -4.41 4.26
N ALA A 78 5.57 -4.03 4.23
CA ALA A 78 6.61 -4.70 5.02
C ALA A 78 6.27 -4.69 6.52
N ARG A 79 5.74 -3.55 7.03
CA ARG A 79 5.25 -3.45 8.41
C ARG A 79 4.07 -4.39 8.70
N LEU A 80 3.08 -4.45 7.81
CA LEU A 80 1.93 -5.36 7.98
C LEU A 80 2.35 -6.83 8.02
N VAL A 81 3.25 -7.25 7.14
CA VAL A 81 3.78 -8.62 7.14
C VAL A 81 4.51 -8.93 8.44
N ALA A 82 5.33 -8.00 8.95
CA ALA A 82 6.02 -8.17 10.23
C ALA A 82 5.05 -8.30 11.42
N LEU A 83 3.96 -7.53 11.42
CA LEU A 83 2.91 -7.62 12.45
C LEU A 83 2.16 -8.96 12.40
N HIS A 84 1.77 -9.42 11.21
CA HIS A 84 1.12 -10.72 11.05
C HIS A 84 2.03 -11.88 11.49
N ARG A 85 3.33 -11.82 11.19
CA ARG A 85 4.30 -12.82 11.67
C ARG A 85 4.37 -12.84 13.20
N LYS A 86 4.55 -11.68 13.84
CA LYS A 86 4.58 -11.58 15.31
C LYS A 86 3.32 -12.12 15.98
N ALA A 87 2.14 -11.86 15.39
CA ALA A 87 0.88 -12.37 15.90
C ALA A 87 0.77 -13.91 15.78
N GLY A 88 1.24 -14.49 14.68
CA GLY A 88 1.33 -15.95 14.50
C GLY A 88 2.29 -16.59 15.52
N ASP A 89 3.45 -16.00 15.72
CA ASP A 89 4.45 -16.47 16.69
C ASP A 89 3.92 -16.42 18.14
N ALA A 90 3.18 -15.36 18.50
CA ALA A 90 2.56 -15.23 19.82
C ALA A 90 1.43 -16.26 20.07
N ALA A 91 0.65 -16.58 19.04
CA ALA A 91 -0.42 -17.58 19.12
C ALA A 91 0.13 -19.02 19.23
N ALA A 92 1.28 -19.30 18.60
CA ALA A 92 1.96 -20.60 18.70
C ALA A 92 2.65 -20.85 20.06
N GLY A 93 2.88 -19.80 20.84
CA GLY A 93 3.57 -19.86 22.14
C GLY A 93 2.67 -20.06 23.37
N LEU A 94 1.34 -20.19 23.23
CA LEU A 94 0.47 -20.45 24.38
C LEU A 94 0.63 -21.92 24.86
N PRO A 95 0.92 -22.17 26.15
CA PRO A 95 1.07 -23.53 26.66
C PRO A 95 -0.28 -24.25 26.60
N VAL A 96 -0.34 -25.38 25.87
CA VAL A 96 -1.48 -26.29 25.89
C VAL A 96 -1.48 -26.96 27.27
N HIS A 97 -2.33 -26.48 28.18
CA HIS A 97 -2.55 -27.18 29.44
C HIS A 97 -3.30 -28.48 29.12
N GLN A 98 -2.55 -29.58 29.05
CA GLN A 98 -3.09 -30.94 29.05
C GLN A 98 -3.75 -31.15 30.42
N ASN A 99 -5.07 -31.00 30.44
CA ASN A 99 -5.89 -31.23 31.62
C ASN A 99 -6.13 -32.74 31.74
N SER A 100 -5.28 -33.43 32.50
CA SER A 100 -5.58 -34.79 32.97
C SER A 100 -6.61 -34.68 34.09
N GLN A 101 -7.85 -35.07 33.79
CA GLN A 101 -8.87 -35.32 34.80
C GLN A 101 -8.46 -36.50 35.70
N PRO A 102 -8.79 -36.46 37.00
CA PRO A 102 -8.74 -37.63 37.85
C PRO A 102 -9.89 -38.61 37.57
#